data_AF-A0A958BQD2-F1
#
_entry.id   AF-A0A958BQD2-F1
#
_cell.length_a   1.000
_cell.length_b   1.000
_cell.length_c   1.000
_cell.angle_alpha   90.00
_cell.angle_beta   90.00
_cell.angle_gamma   90.00
#
_symmetry.space_group_name_H-M   'P 1'
#
loop_
_entity.id
_entity.type
_entity.pdbx_description
1 polymer ?
#
loop_
_entity_poly.entity_id
_entity_poly.type
_entity_poly.pdbx_seq_one_letter_code
_entity_poly.pdbx_strand_id
1 'polypeptide(L)' 'MTKHDPRGMALTAAGTAAAGAYETALQDYLHYRGDPLAAVEAALAHDPAMPMARVLKAYLLLLATEARTM' A
#
# COMPACT_ATOMS: atom_id res chain seq x y z
N MET A 1 -4.27 0.43 18.00
CA MET A 1 -4.33 1.91 18.06
C MET A 1 -4.73 2.41 16.69
N THR A 2 -5.83 3.15 16.58
CA THR A 2 -6.23 3.78 15.32
C THR A 2 -5.30 4.95 15.03
N LYS A 3 -4.63 4.94 13.88
CA LYS A 3 -3.78 6.05 13.41
C LYS A 3 -4.57 6.90 12.43
N HIS A 4 -4.15 8.12 12.16
CA HIS A 4 -4.69 8.90 11.05
C HIS A 4 -3.63 9.02 9.95
N ASP A 5 -4.05 8.88 8.71
CA ASP A 5 -3.20 9.15 7.55
C ASP A 5 -3.08 10.67 7.29
N PRO A 6 -2.24 11.12 6.34
CA PRO A 6 -2.12 12.54 6.01
C PRO A 6 -3.42 13.20 5.52
N ARG A 7 -4.43 12.41 5.14
CA ARG A 7 -5.75 12.87 4.70
C ARG A 7 -6.75 12.94 5.88
N GLY A 8 -6.30 12.65 7.10
CA GLY A 8 -7.12 12.64 8.30
C GLY A 8 -7.96 11.37 8.48
N MET A 9 -7.79 10.36 7.63
CA MET A 9 -8.59 9.14 7.65
C MET A 9 -8.03 8.13 8.65
N ALA A 10 -8.93 7.46 9.37
CA ALA A 10 -8.56 6.37 10.27
C ALA A 10 -7.85 5.24 9.49
N LEU A 11 -6.67 4.85 9.98
CA LEU A 11 -5.80 3.85 9.38
C LEU A 11 -5.47 2.76 10.42
N THR A 12 -5.79 1.52 10.05
CA THR A 12 -5.43 0.32 10.80
C THR A 12 -4.09 -0.21 10.29
N ALA A 13 -3.04 -0.09 11.12
CA ALA A 13 -1.71 -0.60 10.83
C ALA A 13 -0.96 -0.93 12.13
N ALA A 14 -0.11 -1.96 12.12
CA ALA A 14 0.68 -2.40 13.27
C ALA A 14 1.72 -1.35 13.72
N GLY A 15 2.21 -0.50 12.81
CA GLY A 15 3.39 0.35 13.06
C GLY A 15 3.46 1.59 12.17
N THR A 16 4.39 2.50 12.46
CA THR A 16 4.67 3.68 11.60
C THR A 16 5.35 3.26 10.31
N ALA A 17 6.18 2.20 10.33
CA ALA A 17 6.78 1.62 9.14
C ALA A 17 5.74 1.11 8.14
N ALA A 18 4.78 0.29 8.59
CA ALA A 18 3.67 -0.18 7.76
C ALA A 18 2.83 0.97 7.20
N ALA A 19 2.49 1.96 8.04
CA ALA A 19 1.74 3.14 7.62
C ALA A 19 2.51 4.00 6.59
N GLY A 20 3.82 4.18 6.78
CA GLY A 20 4.67 4.95 5.85
C GLY A 20 4.88 4.26 4.51
N ALA A 21 5.05 2.94 4.50
CA ALA A 21 5.13 2.16 3.27
C ALA A 21 3.78 2.19 2.52
N TYR A 22 2.67 2.07 3.23
CA TYR A 22 1.33 2.20 2.64
C TYR A 22 1.08 3.61 2.07
N GLU A 23 1.49 4.67 2.76
CA GLU A 23 1.39 6.03 2.23
C GLU A 23 2.26 6.20 0.98
N THR A 24 3.47 5.62 0.95
CA THR A 24 4.33 5.62 -0.24
C THR A 24 3.62 4.95 -1.42
N ALA A 25 2.99 3.80 -1.20
CA ALA A 25 2.21 3.11 -2.23
C ALA A 25 1.04 3.96 -2.77
N LEU A 26 0.31 4.65 -1.89
CA LEU A 26 -0.75 5.57 -2.29
C LEU A 26 -0.21 6.75 -3.10
N GLN A 27 0.91 7.34 -2.67
CA GLN A 27 1.53 8.47 -3.36
C GLN A 27 2.01 8.06 -4.76
N ASP A 28 2.66 6.90 -4.87
CA ASP A 28 3.13 6.34 -6.13
C ASP A 28 1.96 6.05 -7.08
N TYR A 29 0.90 5.41 -6.58
CA TYR A 29 -0.31 5.12 -7.36
C TYR A 29 -1.03 6.39 -7.83
N LEU A 30 -1.33 7.32 -6.93
CA LEU A 30 -2.11 8.53 -7.23
C LEU A 30 -1.37 9.51 -8.15
N HIS A 31 -0.04 9.50 -8.14
CA HIS A 31 0.79 10.37 -8.99
C HIS A 31 1.38 9.64 -10.20
N TYR A 32 0.99 8.38 -10.45
CA TYR A 32 1.48 7.57 -11.56
C TYR A 32 3.02 7.51 -11.65
N ARG A 33 3.68 7.32 -10.50
CA ARG A 33 5.14 7.27 -10.39
C ARG A 33 5.61 6.09 -9.54
N GLY A 34 6.88 5.72 -9.67
CA GLY A 34 7.50 4.70 -8.81
C GLY A 34 6.96 3.30 -9.06
N ASP A 35 6.96 2.47 -8.00
CA ASP A 35 6.44 1.11 -8.02
C ASP A 35 5.48 0.91 -6.82
N PRO A 36 4.18 1.24 -7.00
CA PRO A 36 3.20 1.13 -5.92
C PRO A 36 3.00 -0.32 -5.45
N LEU A 37 3.28 -1.32 -6.30
CA LEU A 37 3.19 -2.73 -5.90
C LEU A 37 4.35 -3.11 -4.98
N ALA A 38 5.58 -2.71 -5.29
CA ALA A 38 6.71 -2.92 -4.39
C ALA A 38 6.51 -2.22 -3.03
N ALA A 39 5.98 -1.00 -3.04
CA ALA A 39 5.69 -0.26 -1.80
C ALA A 39 4.58 -0.94 -0.96
N VAL A 40 3.53 -1.47 -1.58
CA VAL A 40 2.47 -2.18 -0.85
C VAL A 40 2.96 -3.53 -0.28
N GLU A 41 3.86 -4.22 -0.97
CA GLU A 41 4.51 -5.43 -0.46
C GLU A 41 5.39 -5.11 0.75
N ALA A 42 6.10 -3.97 0.75
CA ALA A 42 6.85 -3.51 1.92
C ALA A 42 5.93 -3.21 3.12
N ALA A 43 4.74 -2.63 2.88
CA ALA A 43 3.75 -2.43 3.94
C ALA A 43 3.28 -3.77 4.54
N LEU A 44 3.01 -4.76 3.69
CA LEU A 44 2.60 -6.11 4.10
C LEU A 44 3.72 -6.90 4.77
N ALA A 45 4.99 -6.64 4.46
CA ALA A 45 6.11 -7.23 5.18
C ALA A 45 6.19 -6.73 6.64
N HIS A 46 5.82 -5.46 6.89
CA HIS A 46 5.73 -4.90 8.24
C HIS A 46 4.44 -5.26 8.97
N ASP A 47 3.33 -5.39 8.24
CA ASP A 47 2.02 -5.77 8.79
C ASP A 47 1.25 -6.67 7.80
N PRO A 48 1.42 -8.00 7.90
CA PRO A 48 0.79 -8.96 6.98
C PRO A 48 -0.75 -8.95 7.01
N ALA A 49 -1.32 -8.43 8.11
CA ALA A 49 -2.76 -8.36 8.34
C ALA A 49 -3.35 -6.99 7.97
N MET A 50 -2.53 -6.03 7.51
CA MET A 50 -2.98 -4.66 7.22
C MET A 50 -4.10 -4.65 6.17
N PRO A 51 -5.35 -4.32 6.55
CA PRO A 51 -6.49 -4.50 5.64
C PRO A 51 -6.36 -3.68 4.36
N MET A 52 -5.99 -2.40 4.50
CA MET A 52 -5.89 -1.48 3.36
C MET A 52 -4.74 -1.81 2.41
N ALA A 53 -3.60 -2.31 2.91
CA ALA A 53 -2.52 -2.78 2.06
C ALA A 53 -2.92 -4.01 1.24
N ARG A 54 -3.70 -4.94 1.82
CA ARG A 54 -4.23 -6.10 1.08
C ARG A 54 -5.21 -5.69 -0.02
N VAL A 55 -6.10 -4.74 0.29
CA VAL A 55 -7.07 -4.20 -0.68
C VAL A 55 -6.34 -3.51 -1.83
N LEU A 56 -5.39 -2.62 -1.53
CA LEU A 56 -4.62 -1.93 -2.56
C LEU A 56 -3.81 -2.90 -3.43
N LYS A 57 -3.16 -3.90 -2.83
CA LYS A 57 -2.43 -4.95 -3.58
C LYS A 57 -3.36 -5.69 -4.54
N ALA A 58 -4.52 -6.14 -4.07
CA ALA A 58 -5.50 -6.84 -4.90
C ALA A 58 -5.98 -5.94 -6.05
N TYR A 59 -6.24 -4.67 -5.78
CA TYR A 59 -6.65 -3.69 -6.79
C TYR A 59 -5.57 -3.47 -7.85
N LEU A 60 -4.31 -3.26 -7.46
CA LEU A 60 -3.20 -3.10 -8.39
C LEU A 60 -3.02 -4.34 -9.29
N LEU A 61 -3.09 -5.53 -8.70
CA LEU A 61 -2.96 -6.79 -9.45
C LEU A 61 -4.16 -7.07 -10.36
N LEU A 62 -5.36 -6.64 -9.98
CA LEU A 62 -6.55 -6.73 -10.83
C LEU A 62 -6.42 -5.84 -12.07
N LEU A 63 -5.79 -4.68 -11.93
CA LEU A 63 -5.55 -3.75 -13.04
C LEU A 63 -4.31 -4.10 -13.87
N ALA A 64 -3.37 -4.85 -13.30
CA ALA A 64 -2.20 -5.37 -14.01
C ALA A 64 -2.64 -6.46 -15.00
N THR A 65 -3.04 -6.04 -16.20
CA THR A 65 -3.44 -6.94 -17.28
C THR A 65 -2.27 -7.41 -18.14
N GLU A 66 -1.13 -6.74 -18.01
CA GLU A 66 0.11 -7.07 -18.70
C GLU A 66 0.89 -8.14 -17.92
N ALA A 67 1.21 -9.23 -18.62
CA ALA A 67 2.05 -10.28 -18.06
C ALA A 67 3.40 -9.68 -17.70
N ARG A 68 3.90 -9.98 -16.50
CA ARG A 68 5.27 -9.63 -16.11
C ARG A 68 6.21 -10.30 -17.11
N THR A 69 6.73 -9.52 -18.04
CA THR A 69 7.78 -9.96 -18.95
C THR A 69 9.03 -10.15 -18.11
N MET A 70 9.45 -11.41 -18.00
CA MET A 70 10.69 -11.81 -17.33
C MET A 70 11.91 -11.45 -18.18
#